data_AF-A0A534Y1A5-F1
#
_entry.id   AF-A0A534Y1A5-F1
#
_cell.length_a   1.000
_cell.length_b   1.000
_cell.length_c   1.000
_cell.angle_alpha   90.00
_cell.angle_beta   90.00
_cell.angle_gamma   90.00
#
_symmetry.space_group_name_H-M   'P 1'
#
loop_
_entity.id
_entity.type
_entity.pdbx_description
1 polymer ?
#
loop_
_entity_poly.entity_id
_entity_poly.type
_entity_poly.pdbx_seq_one_letter_code
_entity_poly.pdbx_strand_id
1 'polypeptide(L)'
;MPAVQGLPEGETLELVPRKPSGDVQKLVLVSGPDGQVKASVVTNSQGDVNQLVFSEVKVDGPLPDSLFRFEPPAGAHVSELK
;
A
#
# COMPACT_ATOMS: atom_id res chain seq x y z
N MET A 1 -10.88 -2.51 -18.77
CA MET A 1 -10.93 -2.14 -17.33
C MET A 1 -10.95 -0.62 -17.26
N PRO A 2 -11.80 0.02 -16.44
CA PRO A 2 -11.74 1.47 -16.31
C PRO A 2 -10.34 1.86 -15.81
N ALA A 3 -9.77 2.91 -16.38
CA ALA A 3 -8.50 3.45 -15.93
C ALA A 3 -8.63 3.86 -14.46
N VAL A 4 -7.65 3.47 -13.62
CA VAL A 4 -7.58 3.91 -12.23
C VAL A 4 -7.34 5.43 -12.26
N GLN A 5 -8.28 6.19 -11.73
CA GLN A 5 -8.27 7.65 -11.84
C GLN A 5 -7.48 8.28 -10.68
N GLY A 6 -6.91 9.47 -10.91
CA GLY A 6 -6.21 10.22 -9.87
C GLY A 6 -4.85 9.63 -9.46
N LEU A 7 -4.23 8.80 -10.29
CA LEU A 7 -2.85 8.41 -10.09
C LEU A 7 -1.91 9.58 -10.40
N PRO A 8 -0.85 9.79 -9.61
CA PRO A 8 0.16 10.80 -9.89
C PRO A 8 0.97 10.42 -11.13
N GLU A 9 1.68 11.40 -11.71
CA GLU A 9 2.62 11.12 -12.79
C GLU A 9 3.86 10.36 -12.29
N GLY A 10 4.29 9.37 -13.08
CA GLY A 10 5.44 8.55 -12.79
C GLY A 10 5.55 7.34 -13.71
N GLU A 11 6.62 6.58 -13.54
CA GLU A 11 6.77 5.28 -14.20
C GLU A 11 5.79 4.29 -13.55
N THR A 12 5.11 3.49 -14.38
CA THR A 12 4.11 2.54 -13.89
C THR A 12 4.62 1.12 -14.06
N LEU A 13 4.65 0.37 -12.96
CA LEU A 13 4.99 -1.05 -12.94
C LEU A 13 3.74 -1.87 -12.67
N GLU A 14 3.35 -2.69 -13.64
CA GLU A 14 2.26 -3.67 -13.48
C GLU A 14 2.85 -5.04 -13.09
N LEU A 15 2.37 -5.57 -11.97
CA LEU A 15 2.85 -6.79 -11.35
C LEU A 15 1.70 -7.79 -11.21
N VAL A 16 1.93 -9.00 -11.70
CA VAL A 16 1.02 -10.14 -11.52
C VAL A 16 1.71 -11.26 -10.75
N PRO A 17 1.00 -11.98 -9.87
CA PRO A 17 1.57 -13.12 -9.16
C PRO A 17 2.10 -14.18 -10.14
N ARG A 18 3.31 -14.68 -9.89
CA ARG A 18 3.90 -15.79 -10.69
C ARG A 18 3.11 -17.09 -10.56
N LYS A 19 2.44 -17.28 -9.42
CA LYS A 19 1.49 -18.37 -9.16
C LYS A 19 0.17 -17.74 -8.72
N PRO A 20 -0.99 -18.29 -9.11
CA PRO A 20 -2.28 -17.78 -8.67
C PRO A 20 -2.33 -17.65 -7.14
N SER A 21 -2.75 -16.48 -6.67
CA SER A 21 -3.00 -16.19 -5.26
C SER A 21 -4.49 -15.95 -5.04
N GLY A 22 -5.01 -16.42 -3.91
CA GLY A 22 -6.39 -16.13 -3.49
C GLY A 22 -6.58 -14.68 -3.03
N ASP A 23 -5.49 -13.96 -2.75
CA ASP A 23 -5.55 -12.66 -2.09
C ASP A 23 -5.35 -11.50 -3.07
N VAL A 24 -4.48 -11.68 -4.06
CA VAL A 24 -4.09 -10.62 -5.01
C VAL A 24 -4.13 -11.15 -6.43
N GLN A 25 -4.81 -10.42 -7.30
CA GLN A 25 -4.82 -10.64 -8.74
C GLN A 25 -3.73 -9.80 -9.43
N LYS A 26 -3.59 -8.54 -9.01
CA LYS A 26 -2.69 -7.56 -9.64
C LYS A 26 -2.25 -6.48 -8.64
N LEU A 27 -1.03 -5.99 -8.81
CA LEU A 27 -0.51 -4.79 -8.17
C LEU A 27 0.00 -3.84 -9.25
N VAL A 28 -0.37 -2.57 -9.18
CA VAL A 28 0.23 -1.50 -9.96
C VAL A 28 0.97 -0.58 -9.00
N LEU A 29 2.23 -0.27 -9.30
CA LEU A 29 3.02 0.74 -8.59
C LEU A 29 3.28 1.91 -9.52
N VAL A 30 3.18 3.12 -8.99
CA VAL A 30 3.65 4.33 -9.68
C VAL A 30 4.88 4.84 -8.94
N SER A 31 6.02 4.89 -9.62
CA SER A 31 7.29 5.35 -9.07
C SER A 31 7.72 6.70 -9.65
N GLY A 32 8.34 7.52 -8.81
CA GLY A 32 9.08 8.71 -9.23
C GLY A 32 10.41 8.36 -9.91
N PRO A 33 11.07 9.34 -10.54
CA PRO A 33 12.37 9.16 -11.18
C PRO A 33 13.51 8.81 -10.19
N ASP A 34 13.29 9.06 -8.91
CA ASP A 34 14.15 8.70 -7.78
C ASP A 34 13.87 7.28 -7.25
N GLY A 35 12.92 6.56 -7.84
CA GLY A 35 12.48 5.25 -7.39
C GLY A 35 11.47 5.29 -6.23
N GLN A 36 11.07 6.46 -5.75
CA GLN A 36 10.09 6.57 -4.67
C GLN A 36 8.70 6.14 -5.15
N VAL A 37 8.02 5.28 -4.40
CA VAL A 37 6.64 4.88 -4.70
C VAL A 37 5.69 6.03 -4.37
N LYS A 38 5.01 6.55 -5.39
CA LYS A 38 4.02 7.63 -5.30
C LYS A 38 2.58 7.12 -5.19
N ALA A 39 2.30 5.95 -5.72
CA ALA A 39 1.01 5.30 -5.54
C ALA A 39 1.11 3.77 -5.66
N SER A 40 0.15 3.08 -5.04
CA SER A 40 -0.08 1.65 -5.27
C SER A 40 -1.55 1.38 -5.50
N VAL A 41 -1.83 0.43 -6.40
CA VAL A 41 -3.18 -0.05 -6.69
C VAL A 41 -3.18 -1.56 -6.62
N VAL A 42 -3.89 -2.12 -5.65
CA VAL A 42 -4.05 -3.56 -5.49
C VAL A 42 -5.42 -3.95 -6.02
N THR A 43 -5.46 -4.92 -6.92
CA THR A 43 -6.69 -5.61 -7.31
C THR A 43 -6.69 -6.99 -6.68
N ASN A 44 -7.69 -7.31 -5.85
CA ASN A 44 -7.80 -8.62 -5.22
C ASN A 44 -8.42 -9.66 -6.19
N SER A 45 -8.52 -10.91 -5.76
CA SER A 45 -9.08 -12.00 -6.56
C SER A 45 -10.57 -11.84 -6.91
N GLN A 46 -11.30 -11.04 -6.14
CA GLN A 46 -12.72 -10.73 -6.36
C GLN A 46 -12.92 -9.53 -7.31
N GLY A 47 -11.83 -8.85 -7.69
CA GLY A 47 -11.84 -7.68 -8.55
C GLY A 47 -11.97 -6.35 -7.81
N ASP A 48 -11.98 -6.34 -6.48
CA ASP A 48 -11.97 -5.10 -5.69
C ASP A 48 -10.64 -4.37 -5.88
N VAL A 49 -10.71 -3.04 -5.94
CA VAL A 49 -9.55 -2.16 -6.16
C VAL A 49 -9.31 -1.30 -4.93
N ASN A 50 -8.12 -1.43 -4.34
CA ASN A 50 -7.63 -0.54 -3.29
C ASN A 50 -6.52 0.35 -3.85
N GLN A 51 -6.67 1.66 -3.72
CA GLN A 51 -5.73 2.66 -4.22
C GLN A 51 -5.18 3.49 -3.06
N LEU A 52 -3.86 3.56 -2.97
CA LEU A 52 -3.10 4.40 -2.04
C LEU A 52 -2.30 5.41 -2.85
N VAL A 53 -2.45 6.70 -2.55
CA VAL A 53 -1.64 7.78 -3.13
C VAL A 53 -0.87 8.46 -2.00
N PHE A 54 0.45 8.48 -2.13
CA PHE A 54 1.33 9.08 -1.13
C PHE A 54 1.49 10.57 -1.40
N SER A 55 1.39 11.38 -0.34
CA SER A 55 1.61 12.82 -0.37
C SER A 55 2.43 13.23 0.85
N GLU A 56 3.14 14.35 0.74
CA GLU A 56 3.98 14.90 1.82
C GLU A 56 4.99 13.89 2.40
N VAL A 57 5.56 13.05 1.53
CA VAL A 57 6.49 11.99 1.94
C VAL A 57 7.76 12.60 2.53
N LYS A 58 8.12 12.14 3.74
CA LYS A 58 9.37 12.48 4.40
C LYS A 58 10.34 11.31 4.25
N VAL A 59 11.53 11.58 3.76
CA VAL A 59 12.60 10.59 3.56
C VAL A 59 13.72 10.80 4.57
N ASP A 60 14.36 9.70 4.98
CA ASP A 60 15.57 9.69 5.81
C ASP A 60 15.48 10.49 7.13
N GLY A 61 14.27 10.67 7.65
CA GLY A 61 14.04 11.32 8.95
C GLY A 61 14.14 10.33 10.12
N PRO A 62 14.60 10.78 11.30
CA PRO A 62 14.56 9.93 12.50
C PRO A 62 13.10 9.67 12.91
N LEU A 63 12.78 8.41 13.18
CA LEU A 63 11.48 8.01 13.73
C LEU A 63 11.70 7.42 15.13
N PRO A 64 10.98 7.89 16.16
CA PRO A 64 11.09 7.32 17.50
C PRO A 64 10.42 5.93 17.55
N ASP A 65 11.05 4.99 18.27
CA ASP A 65 10.59 3.60 18.43
C ASP A 65 9.14 3.51 18.97
N SER A 66 8.69 4.51 19.73
CA SER A 66 7.33 4.56 20.27
C SER A 66 6.25 4.58 19.19
N LEU A 67 6.54 5.04 17.97
CA LEU A 67 5.59 4.98 16.85
C LEU A 67 5.28 3.55 16.39
N PHE A 68 6.16 2.60 16.73
CA PHE A 68 6.04 1.19 16.35
C PHE A 68 5.56 0.31 17.50
N ARG A 69 5.15 0.91 18.62
CA ARG A 69 4.56 0.22 19.76
C ARG A 69 3.05 0.41 19.78
N PHE A 70 2.30 -0.68 19.83
CA PHE A 70 0.86 -0.64 20.07
C PHE A 70 0.58 -0.61 21.57
N GLU A 71 -0.09 0.43 22.03
CA GLU A 71 -0.63 0.54 23.39
C GLU A 71 -2.16 0.68 23.30
N PRO A 72 -2.93 -0.35 23.68
CA PRO A 72 -4.38 -0.28 23.58
C PRO A 72 -4.93 0.81 24.52
N PRO A 73 -5.86 1.65 24.06
CA PRO A 73 -6.48 2.64 24.93
C PRO A 73 -7.34 1.97 26.00
N ALA A 74 -7.59 2.68 27.10
CA ALA A 74 -8.42 2.16 28.19
C ALA A 74 -9.79 1.68 27.69
N GLY A 75 -10.18 0.46 28.08
CA GLY A 75 -11.44 -0.16 27.68
C GLY A 75 -11.41 -0.87 26.31
N ALA A 76 -10.30 -0.84 25.58
CA ALA A 76 -10.17 -1.62 24.34
C ALA A 76 -10.14 -3.12 24.65
N HIS A 77 -10.90 -3.89 23.87
CA HIS A 77 -10.78 -5.34 23.85
C HIS A 77 -9.61 -5.75 22.94
N VAL A 78 -8.70 -6.56 23.46
CA VAL A 78 -7.55 -7.09 22.71
C VAL A 78 -7.71 -8.59 22.56
N SER A 79 -7.69 -9.08 21.32
CA SER A 79 -7.66 -10.51 21.02
C SER A 79 -6.31 -10.87 20.42
N GLU A 80 -5.55 -11.71 21.12
CA GLU A 80 -4.30 -12.25 20.56
C GLU A 80 -4.62 -13.44 19.65
N LEU A 81 -4.25 -13.33 18.38
CA LEU A 81 -4.31 -14.42 17.42
C LEU A 81 -2.93 -15.08 17.38
N LYS A 82 -2.90 -16.40 17.59
CA LYS A 82 -1.69 -17.23 17.49
C LYS A 82 -1.44 -17.68 16.06
#